data_AF-A0A955Z9K0-F1
#
_entry.id   AF-A0A955Z9K0-F1
#
_cell.length_a   1.000
_cell.length_b   1.000
_cell.length_c   1.000
_cell.angle_alpha   90.00
_cell.angle_beta   90.00
_cell.angle_gamma   90.00
#
_symmetry.space_group_name_H-M   'P 1'
#
loop_
_entity.id
_entity.type
_entity.pdbx_description
1 polymer ?
#
loop_
_entity_poly.entity_id
_entity_poly.type
_entity_poly.pdbx_seq_one_letter_code
_entity_poly.pdbx_strand_id
1 'polypeptide(L)' 'YFRTRATNAMTEGFNGKAKLVKRRAYGYRSFRNYRLRLLNACA' A
#
# COMPACT_ATOMS: atom_id res chain seq x y z
N TYR A 1 -14.05 -15.51 -19.99
CA TYR A 1 -13.93 -14.17 -20.59
C TYR A 1 -14.12 -13.14 -19.48
N PHE A 2 -13.25 -12.14 -19.31
CA PHE A 2 -13.39 -11.13 -18.25
C PHE A 2 -14.57 -10.20 -18.54
N ARG A 3 -15.43 -9.95 -17.55
CA ARG A 3 -16.64 -9.11 -17.67
C ARG A 3 -16.31 -7.64 -17.94
N THR A 4 -15.13 -7.17 -17.50
CA THR A 4 -14.58 -5.84 -17.79
C THR A 4 -13.07 -5.92 -17.96
N ARG A 5 -12.46 -4.89 -18.55
CA ARG A 5 -10.99 -4.76 -18.63
C ARG A 5 -10.36 -4.23 -17.34
N ALA A 6 -11.16 -4.00 -16.30
CA ALA A 6 -10.65 -3.55 -15.00
C ALA A 6 -10.12 -4.76 -14.22
N THR A 7 -8.90 -4.63 -13.70
CA THR A 7 -8.26 -5.64 -12.85
C THR A 7 -7.89 -5.04 -11.51
N ASN A 8 -7.78 -5.88 -10.48
CA ASN A 8 -7.37 -5.44 -9.13
C ASN A 8 -5.86 -5.13 -9.04
N ALA A 9 -5.11 -5.19 -10.14
CA ALA A 9 -3.65 -5.07 -10.16
C ALA A 9 -3.14 -3.77 -9.51
N MET A 10 -3.82 -2.64 -9.75
CA MET A 10 -3.48 -1.37 -9.11
C MET A 10 -3.67 -1.44 -7.59
N THR A 11 -4.80 -1.95 -7.13
CA THR A 11 -5.12 -2.11 -5.70
C THR A 11 -4.12 -3.06 -5.03
N GLU A 12 -3.76 -4.16 -5.69
CA GLU A 12 -2.76 -5.11 -5.20
C GLU A 12 -1.36 -4.47 -5.11
N GLY A 13 -0.98 -3.65 -6.08
CA GLY A 13 0.26 -2.88 -6.05
C GLY A 13 0.34 -1.94 -4.85
N PHE A 14 -0.73 -1.18 -4.59
CA PHE A 14 -0.79 -0.31 -3.40
C PHE A 14 -0.79 -1.10 -2.09
N ASN A 15 -1.52 -2.21 -2.02
CA ASN A 15 -1.52 -3.09 -0.84
C ASN A 15 -0.14 -3.72 -0.60
N GLY A 16 0.62 -4.02 -1.66
CA GLY A 16 2.01 -4.48 -1.58
C GLY A 16 2.93 -3.42 -0.98
N LYS A 17 2.89 -2.18 -1.50
CA LYS A 17 3.66 -1.05 -0.95
C LYS A 17 3.30 -0.79 0.52
N ALA A 18 2.01 -0.86 0.87
CA ALA A 18 1.53 -0.73 2.24
C ALA A 18 2.13 -1.78 3.20
N LYS A 19 2.18 -3.05 2.78
CA LYS A 19 2.81 -4.14 3.54
C LYS A 19 4.32 -3.95 3.66
N LEU A 20 4.99 -3.54 2.57
CA LEU A 20 6.43 -3.26 2.55
C LEU A 20 6.81 -2.17 3.56
N VAL A 21 6.08 -1.05 3.56
CA VAL A 21 6.31 0.08 4.46
C VAL A 21 6.18 -0.37 5.93
N LYS A 22 5.13 -1.14 6.26
CA LYS A 22 4.96 -1.73 7.60
C LYS A 22 6.13 -2.64 7.99
N ARG A 23 6.57 -3.52 7.08
CA ARG A 23 7.65 -4.48 7.31
C ARG A 23 9.00 -3.78 7.55
N ARG A 24 9.35 -2.81 6.70
CA ARG A 24 10.62 -2.06 6.82
C ARG A 24 10.72 -1.24 8.10
N ALA A 25 9.58 -0.80 8.64
CA ALA A 25 9.54 -0.06 9.89
C ALA A 25 9.52 -0.96 11.14
N TYR A 26 9.44 -2.29 10.97
CA TYR A 26 9.25 -3.26 12.06
C TYR A 26 8.00 -2.96 12.91
N GLY A 27 6.97 -2.37 12.29
CA GLY A 27 5.75 -1.94 12.95
C GLY A 27 5.70 -0.43 13.24
N TYR A 28 4.51 0.15 13.11
CA TYR A 28 4.26 1.54 13.45
C TYR A 28 3.44 1.63 14.73
N ARG A 29 3.90 2.42 15.70
CA ARG A 29 3.13 2.73 16.92
C ARG A 29 2.00 3.73 16.68
N SER A 30 2.16 4.63 15.70
CA SER A 30 1.18 5.65 15.34
C SER A 30 0.70 5.47 13.90
N PHE A 31 -0.61 5.37 13.72
CA PHE A 31 -1.23 5.30 12.40
C PHE A 31 -0.94 6.54 11.56
N ARG A 32 -0.84 7.73 12.18
CA ARG A 32 -0.51 8.97 11.47
C ARG A 32 0.86 8.89 10.81
N ASN A 33 1.85 8.35 11.51
CA ASN A 33 3.21 8.19 10.96
C ASN A 33 3.26 7.13 9.86
N TYR A 34 2.50 6.04 10.01
CA TYR A 34 2.33 5.06 8.94
C TYR A 34 1.71 5.69 7.69
N ARG A 35 0.61 6.44 7.85
CA ARG A 35 -0.09 7.11 6.74
C ARG A 35 0.84 8.08 6.02
N LEU A 36 1.57 8.92 6.75
CA LEU A 36 2.54 9.87 6.15
C LEU A 36 3.61 9.13 5.34
N ARG A 37 4.18 8.05 5.87
CA ARG A 37 5.18 7.27 5.13
C ARG A 37 4.59 6.56 3.91
N LEU A 38 3.37 6.03 4.02
CA LEU A 38 2.70 5.37 2.90
C LEU A 38 2.39 6.35 1.77
N LEU A 39 1.87 7.53 2.08
CA LEU A 39 1.62 8.58 1.10
C LEU A 39 2.91 8.98 0.39
N ASN A 40 4.02 9.14 1.13
CA ASN A 40 5.32 9.44 0.54
C ASN A 40 5.92 8.30 -0.30
N ALA A 41 5.53 7.05 -0.07
CA ALA A 41 6.01 5.89 -0.83
C ALA A 41 5.19 5.61 -2.12
N CYS A 42 4.00 6.19 -2.19
CA CYS A 42 3.06 6.05 -3.31
C CYS A 42 2.86 7.34 -4.10
N ALA A 43 3.39 8.48 -3.63
CA ALA A 43 3.64 9.67 -4.43
C ALA A 43 4.66 9.38 -5.54
#